data_AF-A0A3D5F4L4-F1
#
_entry.id   AF-A0A3D5F4L4-F1
#
_cell.length_a   1.000
_cell.length_b   1.000
_cell.length_c   1.000
_cell.angle_alpha   90.00
_cell.angle_beta   90.00
_cell.angle_gamma   90.00
#
_symmetry.space_group_name_H-M   'P 1'
#
loop_
_entity.id
_entity.type
_entity.pdbx_description
1 polymer ?
#
loop_
_entity_poly.entity_id
_entity_poly.type
_entity_poly.pdbx_seq_one_letter_code
_entity_poly.pdbx_strand_id
1 'polypeptide(L)'
;KQTQSSASLKMQVKGYIEANTAVGDAVRAEQLVCNDLYELCRGGNHLVFANSRSRTEILAAVLADMCESNAVPNEFFPHHGSLSKEMRETLEARLQQERLPTTAICTMTLELGIDIGKVNSVVQVTAPHSIASLRQRMGRSGRRGGASILRMLITENELTEQSSIVDKLRLELVQSLAMVRLLVASKWYEPADSSLLHLSTLLHQILALTAQWGGIRADQIYSLLCKDGPFQHVTVAHFKCLLSHMGITELITQLGSGELVLGHAGEKITNHYSFYAVFKTPEEFRIVSGSKTLGTLPVDSLILGGQHIVFAGKRWVVELVDVEKKVILVNRAKGGQPPKFGGAGMAVHDVVRQEMFKILSESDYKIKVGEHRIEFADETAQSLFQEAAKFFQTANLAKTNFIQQGNRTVILPWAGDKVVNTIVAVLISKGFAAGAFAGVIEIEKADSQDVIDALKSFQADGTISADELAGSIPEKAIDKFDEYLPENLLITGYAARAFDIDSAKIKVKELLEVY
;
A
#
# COMPACT_ATOMS: atom_id res chain seq x y z
N LYS A 1 11.42 11.66 -29.89
CA LYS A 1 12.16 12.84 -29.38
C LYS A 1 12.48 12.62 -27.91
N GLN A 2 13.66 12.07 -27.59
CA GLN A 2 14.14 11.94 -26.22
C GLN A 2 14.55 13.33 -25.71
N THR A 3 13.71 13.98 -24.93
CA THR A 3 14.12 15.14 -24.14
C THR A 3 15.02 14.63 -23.01
N GLN A 4 16.34 14.71 -23.21
CA GLN A 4 17.31 14.64 -22.12
C GLN A 4 17.12 15.88 -21.23
N SER A 5 16.18 15.79 -20.30
CA SER A 5 16.08 16.73 -19.18
C SER A 5 17.19 16.37 -18.18
N SER A 6 18.30 17.11 -18.21
CA SER A 6 19.42 17.00 -17.28
C SER A 6 19.11 17.64 -15.92
N ALA A 7 17.95 17.34 -15.34
CA ALA A 7 17.62 17.81 -14.00
C ALA A 7 18.52 17.08 -12.99
N SER A 8 19.31 17.83 -12.22
CA SER A 8 20.11 17.26 -11.14
C SER A 8 19.18 16.71 -10.05
N LEU A 9 19.36 15.44 -9.67
CA LEU A 9 18.61 14.82 -8.56
C LEU A 9 19.31 15.15 -7.24
N LYS A 10 18.56 15.69 -6.29
CA LYS A 10 18.96 15.85 -4.89
C LYS A 10 18.07 14.98 -4.02
N MET A 11 18.68 14.18 -3.15
CA MET A 11 17.97 13.21 -2.35
C MET A 11 18.51 13.19 -0.93
N GLN A 12 17.62 13.03 0.04
CA GLN A 12 17.97 12.89 1.44
C GLN A 12 17.02 11.94 2.16
N VAL A 13 17.55 11.02 2.95
CA VAL A 13 16.81 10.23 3.93
C VAL A 13 17.16 10.78 5.31
N LYS A 14 16.15 11.25 6.04
CA LYS A 14 16.30 11.79 7.39
C LYS A 14 15.66 10.85 8.40
N GLY A 15 16.43 10.44 9.40
CA GLY A 15 15.99 9.56 10.48
C GLY A 15 15.43 10.33 11.67
N TYR A 16 14.44 9.75 12.36
CA TYR A 16 13.87 10.25 13.61
C TYR A 16 13.70 9.10 14.58
N ILE A 17 13.92 9.35 15.87
CA ILE A 17 13.78 8.36 16.93
C ILE A 17 12.53 8.67 17.73
N GLU A 18 11.60 7.71 17.82
CA GLU A 18 10.44 7.79 18.69
C GLU A 18 10.77 7.23 20.06
N ALA A 19 10.76 8.09 21.08
CA ALA A 19 11.13 7.71 22.44
C ALA A 19 10.10 6.78 23.09
N ASN A 20 10.58 5.81 23.87
CA ASN A 20 9.72 4.78 24.50
C ASN A 20 8.90 5.31 25.68
N THR A 21 9.32 6.39 26.32
CA THR A 21 8.66 6.94 27.50
C THR A 21 8.16 8.36 27.25
N ALA A 22 6.91 8.63 27.62
CA ALA A 22 6.40 9.99 27.81
C ALA A 22 6.86 10.57 29.17
N VAL A 23 8.11 10.30 29.56
CA VAL A 23 8.67 10.76 30.84
C VAL A 23 9.45 12.05 30.58
N GLY A 24 8.77 13.18 30.78
CA GLY A 24 9.31 14.55 30.62
C GLY A 24 8.93 15.24 29.30
N ASP A 25 9.50 16.44 29.07
CA ASP A 25 9.37 17.30 27.86
C ASP A 25 9.98 16.66 26.58
N ALA A 26 10.09 15.33 26.51
CA ALA A 26 10.66 14.63 25.37
C ALA A 26 9.79 14.87 24.11
N VAL A 27 10.37 15.54 23.12
CA VAL A 27 9.71 15.86 21.86
C VAL A 27 9.48 14.56 21.08
N ARG A 28 8.22 14.29 20.72
CA ARG A 28 7.83 13.07 19.98
C ARG A 28 8.41 13.11 18.57
N ALA A 29 8.71 11.95 17.99
CA ALA A 29 9.23 11.89 16.61
C ALA A 29 8.30 12.58 15.60
N GLU A 30 6.98 12.40 15.73
CA GLU A 30 5.99 13.06 14.87
C GLU A 30 6.08 14.61 14.95
N GLN A 31 6.40 15.16 16.13
CA GLN A 31 6.58 16.61 16.31
C GLN A 31 7.86 17.08 15.61
N LEU A 32 8.96 16.33 15.72
CA LEU A 32 10.20 16.62 15.00
C LEU A 32 10.00 16.58 13.48
N VAL A 33 9.27 15.58 12.98
CA VAL A 33 8.86 15.48 11.58
C VAL A 33 8.04 16.70 11.16
N CYS A 34 7.07 17.14 11.97
CA CYS A 34 6.29 18.34 11.68
C CYS A 34 7.16 19.61 11.67
N ASN A 35 8.10 19.75 12.60
CA ASN A 35 9.04 20.87 12.64
C ASN A 35 9.87 20.94 11.36
N ASP A 36 10.45 19.82 10.93
CA ASP A 36 11.21 19.78 9.68
C ASP A 36 10.33 20.03 8.46
N LEU A 37 9.12 19.47 8.40
CA LEU A 37 8.18 19.75 7.32
C LEU A 37 7.84 21.25 7.27
N TYR A 38 7.63 21.87 8.43
CA TYR A 38 7.35 23.29 8.54
C TYR A 38 8.54 24.12 8.02
N GLU A 39 9.77 23.81 8.41
CA GLU A 39 10.95 24.54 7.94
C GLU A 39 11.24 24.30 6.45
N LEU A 40 11.12 23.06 5.98
CA LEU A 40 11.51 22.66 4.62
C LEU A 40 10.48 23.03 3.55
N CYS A 41 9.20 23.16 3.92
CA CYS A 41 8.09 23.25 2.97
C CYS A 41 7.27 24.55 3.09
N ARG A 42 7.85 25.61 3.67
CA ARG A 42 7.28 26.97 3.65
C ARG A 42 7.82 27.77 2.48
N GLY A 43 7.04 28.73 1.98
CA GLY A 43 7.45 29.72 0.98
C GLY A 43 7.60 29.18 -0.44
N GLY A 44 7.21 27.93 -0.69
CA GLY A 44 7.25 27.30 -2.01
C GLY A 44 6.10 26.31 -2.22
N ASN A 45 6.16 25.57 -3.31
CA ASN A 45 5.21 24.52 -3.64
C ASN A 45 5.81 23.14 -3.39
N HIS A 46 5.19 22.36 -2.51
CA HIS A 46 5.72 21.07 -2.09
C HIS A 46 4.63 20.01 -2.07
N LEU A 47 5.03 18.75 -2.23
CA LEU A 47 4.16 17.60 -2.03
C LEU A 47 4.72 16.77 -0.89
N VAL A 48 3.89 16.48 0.12
CA VAL A 48 4.25 15.62 1.24
C VAL A 48 3.36 14.39 1.20
N PHE A 49 3.93 13.22 0.97
CA PHE A 49 3.18 11.96 0.88
C PHE A 49 3.22 11.24 2.24
N ALA A 50 2.07 10.98 2.85
CA ALA A 50 1.98 10.39 4.19
C ALA A 50 1.38 8.97 4.22
N ASN A 51 1.13 8.36 3.04
CA ASN A 51 0.65 6.98 2.84
C ASN A 51 -0.68 6.58 3.56
N SER A 52 -1.28 7.46 4.35
CA SER A 52 -2.56 7.27 5.04
C SER A 52 -3.38 8.56 5.00
N ARG A 53 -4.72 8.41 4.84
CA ARG A 53 -5.67 9.53 4.93
C ARG A 53 -5.62 10.16 6.33
N SER A 54 -5.64 9.33 7.37
CA SER A 54 -5.58 9.80 8.77
C SER A 54 -4.29 10.58 9.05
N ARG A 55 -3.13 10.06 8.65
CA ARG A 55 -1.86 10.76 8.86
C ARG A 55 -1.77 12.05 8.05
N THR A 56 -2.28 12.05 6.81
CA THR A 56 -2.38 13.25 5.97
C THR A 56 -3.12 14.38 6.69
N GLU A 57 -4.27 14.06 7.27
CA GLU A 57 -5.11 15.00 8.00
C GLU A 57 -4.45 15.52 9.28
N ILE A 58 -3.81 14.62 10.05
CA ILE A 58 -3.10 14.97 11.29
C ILE A 58 -1.93 15.92 11.00
N LEU A 59 -1.06 15.58 10.03
CA LEU A 59 0.08 16.41 9.65
C LEU A 59 -0.37 17.79 9.17
N ALA A 60 -1.37 17.86 8.29
CA ALA A 60 -1.89 19.14 7.79
C ALA A 60 -2.46 20.01 8.92
N ALA A 61 -3.17 19.41 9.88
CA ALA A 61 -3.71 20.14 11.04
C ALA A 61 -2.59 20.70 11.94
N VAL A 62 -1.58 19.89 12.28
CA VAL A 62 -0.46 20.33 13.13
C VAL A 62 0.33 21.45 12.45
N LEU A 63 0.63 21.31 11.15
CA LEU A 63 1.36 22.33 10.40
C LEU A 63 0.57 23.63 10.23
N ALA A 64 -0.77 23.55 10.14
CA ALA A 64 -1.64 24.72 10.14
C ALA A 64 -1.66 25.41 11.52
N ASP A 65 -1.74 24.65 12.63
CA ASP A 65 -1.65 25.16 14.00
C ASP A 65 -0.30 25.89 14.22
N MET A 66 0.79 25.37 13.65
CA MET A 66 2.10 26.03 13.66
C MET A 66 2.12 27.34 12.86
N CYS A 67 1.44 27.41 11.71
CA CYS A 67 1.32 28.67 10.96
C CYS A 67 0.58 29.73 11.78
N GLU A 68 -0.53 29.35 12.42
CA GLU A 68 -1.32 30.25 13.28
C GLU A 68 -0.50 30.75 14.47
N SER A 69 0.21 29.83 15.15
CA SER A 69 1.05 30.17 16.32
C SER A 69 2.19 31.13 15.98
N ASN A 70 2.73 31.03 14.75
CA ASN A 70 3.77 31.93 14.26
C ASN A 70 3.22 33.18 13.54
N ALA A 71 1.89 33.39 13.55
CA ALA A 71 1.22 34.51 12.89
C ALA A 71 1.53 34.64 11.39
N VAL A 72 1.66 33.52 10.68
CA VAL A 72 1.88 33.47 9.22
C VAL A 72 0.68 32.84 8.49
N PRO A 73 0.46 33.16 7.20
CA PRO A 73 -0.62 32.54 6.42
C PRO A 73 -0.47 31.02 6.34
N ASN A 74 -1.56 30.25 6.41
CA ASN A 74 -1.48 28.79 6.23
C ASN A 74 -1.07 28.43 4.79
N GLU A 75 -0.07 27.56 4.68
CA GLU A 75 0.45 27.03 3.43
C GLU A 75 0.27 25.50 3.32
N PHE A 76 -0.19 24.82 4.37
CA PHE A 76 -0.31 23.37 4.43
C PHE A 76 -1.76 22.91 4.32
N PHE A 77 -2.03 22.03 3.35
CA PHE A 77 -3.39 21.59 3.05
C PHE A 77 -3.44 20.07 2.78
N PRO A 78 -4.44 19.34 3.31
CA PRO A 78 -4.60 17.92 3.00
C PRO A 78 -5.15 17.72 1.58
N HIS A 79 -4.79 16.61 0.95
CA HIS A 79 -5.29 16.18 -0.34
C HIS A 79 -5.43 14.65 -0.45
N HIS A 80 -6.68 14.16 -0.45
CA HIS A 80 -6.99 12.75 -0.64
C HIS A 80 -8.42 12.57 -1.18
N GLY A 81 -8.75 11.36 -1.65
CA GLY A 81 -9.99 11.09 -2.40
C GLY A 81 -11.28 11.37 -1.61
N SER A 82 -11.22 11.28 -0.28
CA SER A 82 -12.35 11.56 0.62
C SER A 82 -12.71 13.05 0.73
N LEU A 83 -11.84 13.96 0.30
CA LEU A 83 -12.15 15.40 0.27
C LEU A 83 -13.09 15.72 -0.88
N SER A 84 -13.98 16.70 -0.65
CA SER A 84 -14.91 17.16 -1.69
C SER A 84 -14.17 17.62 -2.95
N LYS A 85 -14.80 17.43 -4.11
CA LYS A 85 -14.26 17.85 -5.42
C LYS A 85 -13.83 19.32 -5.40
N GLU A 86 -14.66 20.20 -4.85
CA GLU A 86 -14.39 21.64 -4.73
C GLU A 86 -13.09 21.92 -3.96
N MET A 87 -12.86 21.24 -2.82
CA MET A 87 -11.64 21.44 -2.04
C MET A 87 -10.39 20.95 -2.78
N ARG A 88 -10.49 19.81 -3.48
CA ARG A 88 -9.39 19.28 -4.29
C ARG A 88 -9.06 20.21 -5.44
N GLU A 89 -10.05 20.61 -6.23
CA GLU A 89 -9.86 21.54 -7.36
C GLU A 89 -9.33 22.91 -6.91
N THR A 90 -9.80 23.41 -5.75
CA THR A 90 -9.29 24.65 -5.17
C THR A 90 -7.80 24.54 -4.83
N LEU A 91 -7.38 23.43 -4.21
CA LEU A 91 -5.97 23.23 -3.87
C LEU A 91 -5.10 23.00 -5.11
N GLU A 92 -5.59 22.22 -6.08
CA GLU A 92 -4.93 21.99 -7.38
C GLU A 92 -4.72 23.32 -8.13
N ALA A 93 -5.76 24.17 -8.20
CA ALA A 93 -5.66 25.50 -8.80
C ALA A 93 -4.71 26.42 -8.02
N ARG A 94 -4.66 26.29 -6.68
CA ARG A 94 -3.71 27.04 -5.85
C ARG A 94 -2.26 26.62 -6.13
N LEU A 95 -1.98 25.32 -6.26
CA LEU A 95 -0.65 24.79 -6.62
C LEU A 95 -0.16 25.30 -7.98
N GLN A 96 -1.07 25.53 -8.93
CA GLN A 96 -0.72 26.13 -10.23
C GLN A 96 -0.34 27.62 -10.14
N GLN A 97 -0.77 28.32 -9.09
CA GLN A 97 -0.46 29.74 -8.88
C GLN A 97 0.89 29.89 -8.17
N GLU A 98 1.98 30.09 -8.93
CA GLU A 98 3.35 30.20 -8.39
C GLU A 98 3.54 31.28 -7.31
N ARG A 99 2.66 32.29 -7.25
CA ARG A 99 2.66 33.36 -6.23
C ARG A 99 2.11 32.94 -4.87
N LEU A 100 1.48 31.76 -4.77
CA LEU A 100 0.87 31.25 -3.55
C LEU A 100 1.63 30.01 -3.08
N PRO A 101 2.56 30.15 -2.12
CA PRO A 101 3.17 29.01 -1.45
C PRO A 101 2.11 28.02 -0.97
N THR A 102 2.30 26.76 -1.34
CA THR A 102 1.31 25.70 -1.17
C THR A 102 1.98 24.35 -1.02
N THR A 103 1.85 23.77 0.15
CA THR A 103 2.30 22.42 0.47
C THR A 103 1.08 21.51 0.62
N ALA A 104 0.94 20.58 -0.32
CA ALA A 104 -0.11 19.58 -0.26
C ALA A 104 0.38 18.34 0.48
N ILE A 105 -0.23 18.04 1.63
CA ILE A 105 -0.05 16.77 2.33
C ILE A 105 -1.03 15.79 1.70
N CYS A 106 -0.56 14.67 1.15
CA CYS A 106 -1.38 13.84 0.27
C CYS A 106 -1.14 12.34 0.43
N THR A 107 -2.13 11.57 -0.04
CA THR A 107 -1.98 10.14 -0.34
C THR A 107 -1.53 9.98 -1.80
N MET A 108 -1.91 8.89 -2.48
CA MET A 108 -1.58 8.68 -3.90
C MET A 108 -2.31 9.63 -4.88
N THR A 109 -3.20 10.50 -4.39
CA THR A 109 -4.05 11.35 -5.26
C THR A 109 -3.31 12.38 -6.09
N LEU A 110 -2.15 12.85 -5.65
CA LEU A 110 -1.30 13.79 -6.40
C LEU A 110 -0.09 13.10 -7.07
N GLU A 111 -0.07 11.76 -7.09
CA GLU A 111 1.03 10.98 -7.68
C GLU A 111 1.00 10.99 -9.21
N LEU A 112 -0.19 10.92 -9.80
CA LEU A 112 -0.39 10.69 -11.23
C LEU A 112 -1.15 11.83 -11.93
N GLY A 113 -0.76 12.10 -13.17
CA GLY A 113 -1.63 12.64 -14.22
C GLY A 113 -2.02 14.13 -14.18
N ILE A 114 -2.12 14.76 -13.02
CA ILE A 114 -2.57 16.15 -12.92
C ILE A 114 -1.42 17.15 -13.10
N ASP A 115 -1.69 18.26 -13.79
CA ASP A 115 -0.76 19.38 -13.86
C ASP A 115 -0.97 20.30 -12.66
N ILE A 116 -0.10 20.16 -11.68
CA ILE A 116 -0.10 20.96 -10.44
C ILE A 116 0.99 22.04 -10.47
N GLY A 117 1.50 22.38 -11.66
CA GLY A 117 2.51 23.42 -11.83
C GLY A 117 3.92 23.00 -11.39
N LYS A 118 4.71 23.98 -10.94
CA LYS A 118 6.10 23.79 -10.51
C LYS A 118 6.15 23.38 -9.03
N VAL A 119 6.63 22.17 -8.77
CA VAL A 119 6.88 21.66 -7.41
C VAL A 119 8.37 21.77 -7.09
N ASN A 120 8.70 22.43 -5.98
CA ASN A 120 10.05 22.64 -5.47
C ASN A 120 10.66 21.35 -4.91
N SER A 121 9.90 20.60 -4.11
CA SER A 121 10.34 19.30 -3.59
C SER A 121 9.20 18.36 -3.29
N VAL A 122 9.51 17.07 -3.33
CA VAL A 122 8.68 16.01 -2.79
C VAL A 122 9.26 15.51 -1.49
N VAL A 123 8.41 15.35 -0.49
CA VAL A 123 8.74 14.74 0.79
C VAL A 123 7.88 13.50 0.96
N GLN A 124 8.50 12.41 1.39
CA GLN A 124 7.87 11.13 1.66
C GLN A 124 7.99 10.89 3.16
N VAL A 125 6.86 10.86 3.86
CA VAL A 125 6.79 10.51 5.28
C VAL A 125 6.46 9.02 5.35
N THR A 126 7.33 8.24 6.00
CA THR A 126 7.42 6.77 5.99
C THR A 126 8.00 6.12 4.75
N ALA A 127 8.39 4.85 4.88
CA ALA A 127 8.78 4.03 3.75
C ALA A 127 7.69 4.05 2.65
N PRO A 128 8.06 4.26 1.37
CA PRO A 128 7.13 4.21 0.27
C PRO A 128 6.68 2.77 0.04
N HIS A 129 5.47 2.63 -0.48
CA HIS A 129 4.89 1.30 -0.74
C HIS A 129 5.48 0.61 -1.97
N SER A 130 5.94 1.37 -2.97
CA SER A 130 6.58 0.82 -4.16
C SER A 130 7.57 1.82 -4.76
N ILE A 131 8.57 1.30 -5.47
CA ILE A 131 9.55 2.12 -6.18
C ILE A 131 8.92 2.77 -7.41
N ALA A 132 8.00 2.09 -8.08
CA ALA A 132 7.22 2.68 -9.16
C ALA A 132 6.49 3.96 -8.71
N SER A 133 5.88 3.91 -7.52
CA SER A 133 5.22 5.07 -6.90
C SER A 133 6.22 6.17 -6.55
N LEU A 134 7.34 5.81 -5.88
CA LEU A 134 8.41 6.74 -5.56
C LEU A 134 8.96 7.46 -6.80
N ARG A 135 9.12 6.74 -7.92
CA ARG A 135 9.56 7.31 -9.20
C ARG A 135 8.57 8.33 -9.76
N GLN A 136 7.27 8.04 -9.72
CA GLN A 136 6.23 8.97 -10.17
C GLN A 136 6.19 10.23 -9.32
N ARG A 137 6.27 10.06 -8.00
CA ARG A 137 6.35 11.15 -7.01
C ARG A 137 7.58 12.02 -7.26
N MET A 138 8.77 11.42 -7.41
CA MET A 138 10.01 12.13 -7.73
C MET A 138 9.85 12.98 -9.00
N GLY A 139 9.24 12.43 -10.05
CA GLY A 139 8.96 13.13 -11.31
C GLY A 139 7.95 14.28 -11.22
N ARG A 140 7.32 14.52 -10.05
CA ARG A 140 6.52 15.73 -9.81
C ARG A 140 7.41 16.95 -9.54
N SER A 141 8.60 16.76 -8.95
CA SER A 141 9.56 17.84 -8.73
C SER A 141 10.53 18.02 -9.91
N GLY A 142 11.21 19.17 -9.97
CA GLY A 142 12.25 19.42 -10.98
C GLY A 142 11.72 19.67 -12.41
N ARG A 143 10.43 19.92 -12.58
CA ARG A 143 9.87 20.34 -13.89
C ARG A 143 10.48 21.67 -14.33
N ARG A 144 10.67 21.84 -15.65
CA ARG A 144 11.20 23.04 -16.30
C ARG A 144 12.67 23.38 -15.94
N GLY A 145 13.51 22.36 -15.78
CA GLY A 145 14.97 22.51 -15.65
C GLY A 145 15.49 22.75 -14.23
N GLY A 146 14.61 22.72 -13.22
CA GLY A 146 15.02 22.75 -11.81
C GLY A 146 15.56 21.38 -11.34
N ALA A 147 16.28 21.38 -10.21
CA ALA A 147 16.66 20.14 -9.56
C ALA A 147 15.42 19.36 -9.08
N SER A 148 15.40 18.04 -9.28
CA SER A 148 14.40 17.17 -8.65
C SER A 148 14.84 16.94 -7.21
N ILE A 149 14.01 17.29 -6.23
CA ILE A 149 14.33 17.16 -4.81
C ILE A 149 13.38 16.15 -4.17
N LEU A 150 13.94 15.06 -3.67
CA LEU A 150 13.23 14.03 -2.92
C LEU A 150 13.77 13.97 -1.49
N ARG A 151 12.90 14.08 -0.49
CA ARG A 151 13.26 13.85 0.92
C ARG A 151 12.42 12.72 1.47
N MET A 152 13.01 11.85 2.28
CA MET A 152 12.29 10.80 2.99
C MET A 152 12.47 11.02 4.48
N LEU A 153 11.38 11.09 5.23
CA LEU A 153 11.37 11.29 6.67
C LEU A 153 10.92 9.97 7.31
N ILE A 154 11.87 9.26 7.92
CA ILE A 154 11.67 7.91 8.44
C ILE A 154 11.78 7.91 9.95
N THR A 155 10.75 7.42 10.62
CA THR A 155 10.70 7.33 12.08
C THR A 155 10.92 5.88 12.49
N GLU A 156 11.83 5.66 13.42
CA GLU A 156 12.12 4.36 14.03
C GLU A 156 11.94 4.47 15.54
N ASN A 157 11.49 3.40 16.20
CA ASN A 157 11.31 3.39 17.66
C ASN A 157 12.66 3.37 18.38
N GLU A 158 12.81 4.01 19.52
CA GLU A 158 13.98 3.80 20.37
C GLU A 158 14.07 2.31 20.79
N LEU A 159 15.28 1.74 20.83
CA LEU A 159 15.45 0.33 21.20
C LEU A 159 15.46 0.14 22.71
N THR A 160 14.77 -0.90 23.16
CA THR A 160 14.85 -1.47 24.51
C THR A 160 15.32 -2.91 24.45
N GLU A 161 15.56 -3.52 25.61
CA GLU A 161 15.85 -4.96 25.69
C GLU A 161 14.72 -5.81 25.10
N GLN A 162 13.47 -5.33 25.21
CA GLN A 162 12.26 -6.00 24.73
C GLN A 162 11.92 -5.68 23.27
N SER A 163 12.70 -4.84 22.57
CA SER A 163 12.44 -4.52 21.17
C SER A 163 12.44 -5.76 20.28
N SER A 164 11.52 -5.77 19.32
CA SER A 164 11.37 -6.84 18.35
C SER A 164 12.57 -6.92 17.40
N ILE A 165 12.71 -8.03 16.67
CA ILE A 165 13.72 -8.14 15.61
C ILE A 165 13.49 -7.10 14.50
N VAL A 166 12.23 -6.79 14.21
CA VAL A 166 11.84 -5.77 13.22
C VAL A 166 12.37 -4.39 13.62
N ASP A 167 12.20 -4.00 14.88
CA ASP A 167 12.72 -2.73 15.41
C ASP A 167 14.25 -2.74 15.43
N LYS A 168 14.87 -3.83 15.89
CA LYS A 168 16.34 -3.99 15.96
C LYS A 168 17.01 -3.93 14.58
N LEU A 169 16.30 -4.36 13.54
CA LEU A 169 16.75 -4.28 12.14
C LEU A 169 16.40 -2.96 11.44
N ARG A 170 15.66 -2.04 12.09
CA ARG A 170 15.25 -0.75 11.50
C ARG A 170 14.60 -0.94 10.12
N LEU A 171 13.68 -1.90 10.00
CA LEU A 171 13.24 -2.38 8.68
C LEU A 171 12.60 -1.28 7.82
N GLU A 172 11.98 -0.26 8.41
CA GLU A 172 11.39 0.85 7.66
C GLU A 172 12.47 1.73 7.02
N LEU A 173 13.52 2.06 7.80
CA LEU A 173 14.69 2.78 7.31
C LEU A 173 15.45 1.95 6.27
N VAL A 174 15.76 0.69 6.57
CA VAL A 174 16.51 -0.20 5.67
C VAL A 174 15.75 -0.39 4.35
N GLN A 175 14.42 -0.57 4.39
CA GLN A 175 13.58 -0.64 3.19
C GLN A 175 13.67 0.66 2.37
N SER A 176 13.60 1.81 3.04
CA SER A 176 13.70 3.12 2.39
C SER A 176 15.04 3.32 1.67
N LEU A 177 16.14 2.95 2.33
CA LEU A 177 17.49 3.01 1.77
C LEU A 177 17.64 2.05 0.57
N ALA A 178 17.14 0.82 0.68
CA ALA A 178 17.15 -0.17 -0.39
C ALA A 178 16.34 0.29 -1.62
N MET A 179 15.13 0.79 -1.40
CA MET A 179 14.28 1.32 -2.48
C MET A 179 14.93 2.49 -3.20
N VAL A 180 15.60 3.38 -2.46
CA VAL A 180 16.37 4.48 -3.02
C VAL A 180 17.55 3.97 -3.88
N ARG A 181 18.32 3.01 -3.38
CA ARG A 181 19.46 2.43 -4.11
C ARG A 181 18.99 1.75 -5.39
N LEU A 182 17.90 0.99 -5.35
CA LEU A 182 17.28 0.36 -6.53
C LEU A 182 16.78 1.38 -7.56
N LEU A 183 16.11 2.45 -7.10
CA LEU A 183 15.59 3.50 -7.96
C LEU A 183 16.71 4.24 -8.71
N VAL A 184 17.79 4.60 -8.00
CA VAL A 184 18.85 5.46 -8.55
C VAL A 184 19.94 4.68 -9.24
N ALA A 185 20.48 3.64 -8.59
CA ALA A 185 21.61 2.86 -9.12
C ALA A 185 21.15 1.87 -10.19
N SER A 186 20.11 1.09 -9.89
CA SER A 186 19.63 0.02 -10.77
C SER A 186 18.58 0.52 -11.78
N LYS A 187 18.00 1.71 -11.56
CA LYS A 187 16.84 2.24 -12.32
C LYS A 187 15.68 1.25 -12.35
N TRP A 188 15.57 0.45 -11.30
CA TRP A 188 14.60 -0.64 -11.20
C TRP A 188 13.32 -0.15 -10.51
N TYR A 189 12.20 -0.73 -10.89
CA TYR A 189 10.90 -0.58 -10.25
C TYR A 189 10.08 -1.85 -10.51
N GLU A 190 9.06 -2.09 -9.70
CA GLU A 190 8.26 -3.30 -9.75
C GLU A 190 7.60 -3.47 -11.14
N PRO A 191 7.68 -4.66 -11.76
CA PRO A 191 6.96 -4.95 -12.98
C PRO A 191 5.44 -5.03 -12.71
N ALA A 192 4.62 -4.77 -13.73
CA ALA A 192 3.21 -5.06 -13.64
C ALA A 192 2.99 -6.58 -13.61
N ASP A 193 2.15 -7.05 -12.68
CA ASP A 193 1.78 -8.46 -12.62
C ASP A 193 0.76 -8.77 -13.72
N SER A 194 1.24 -9.32 -14.83
CA SER A 194 0.39 -9.72 -15.95
C SER A 194 -0.19 -11.12 -15.80
N SER A 195 0.15 -11.87 -14.74
CA SER A 195 -0.24 -13.28 -14.58
C SER A 195 -1.67 -13.47 -14.09
N LEU A 196 -2.31 -12.41 -13.59
CA LEU A 196 -3.62 -12.47 -12.95
C LEU A 196 -4.75 -12.69 -13.97
N LEU A 197 -5.76 -13.46 -13.53
CA LEU A 197 -6.92 -13.80 -14.37
C LEU A 197 -7.96 -12.68 -14.46
N HIS A 198 -8.00 -11.76 -13.49
CA HIS A 198 -8.94 -10.63 -13.40
C HIS A 198 -10.42 -11.03 -13.60
N LEU A 199 -10.83 -12.17 -13.05
CA LEU A 199 -12.14 -12.80 -13.31
C LEU A 199 -13.33 -11.92 -12.91
N SER A 200 -13.21 -11.15 -11.83
CA SER A 200 -14.20 -10.14 -11.42
C SER A 200 -14.48 -9.13 -12.54
N THR A 201 -13.40 -8.64 -13.16
CA THR A 201 -13.50 -7.67 -14.26
C THR A 201 -13.96 -8.35 -15.53
N LEU A 202 -13.54 -9.58 -15.81
CA LEU A 202 -14.04 -10.35 -16.94
C LEU A 202 -15.57 -10.55 -16.86
N LEU A 203 -16.11 -11.00 -15.72
CA LEU A 203 -17.54 -11.14 -15.49
C LEU A 203 -18.27 -9.82 -15.79
N HIS A 204 -17.77 -8.71 -15.26
CA HIS A 204 -18.30 -7.39 -15.54
C HIS A 204 -18.28 -7.07 -17.06
N GLN A 205 -17.17 -7.32 -17.76
CA GLN A 205 -17.07 -7.05 -19.20
C GLN A 205 -18.00 -7.94 -20.03
N ILE A 206 -18.25 -9.19 -19.62
CA ILE A 206 -19.23 -10.07 -20.25
C ILE A 206 -20.64 -9.46 -20.14
N LEU A 207 -21.03 -8.98 -18.94
CA LEU A 207 -22.31 -8.31 -18.74
C LEU A 207 -22.42 -7.02 -19.56
N ALA A 208 -21.36 -6.21 -19.58
CA ALA A 208 -21.32 -4.95 -20.32
C ALA A 208 -21.47 -5.16 -21.84
N LEU A 209 -20.77 -6.14 -22.42
CA LEU A 209 -20.92 -6.50 -23.83
C LEU A 209 -22.32 -7.02 -24.13
N THR A 210 -22.85 -7.89 -23.27
CA THR A 210 -24.20 -8.44 -23.44
C THR A 210 -25.25 -7.32 -23.43
N ALA A 211 -25.11 -6.35 -22.53
CA ALA A 211 -25.96 -5.16 -22.47
C ALA A 211 -25.81 -4.27 -23.72
N GLN A 212 -24.57 -4.03 -24.16
CA GLN A 212 -24.26 -3.15 -25.30
C GLN A 212 -24.88 -3.66 -26.60
N TRP A 213 -24.80 -4.96 -26.86
CA TRP A 213 -25.24 -5.57 -28.12
C TRP A 213 -26.68 -6.08 -28.06
N GLY A 214 -27.30 -6.16 -26.87
CA GLY A 214 -28.63 -6.74 -26.66
C GLY A 214 -28.68 -8.27 -26.80
N GLY A 215 -27.67 -8.87 -27.42
CA GLY A 215 -27.43 -10.30 -27.52
C GLY A 215 -26.07 -10.55 -28.19
N ILE A 216 -25.30 -11.52 -27.69
CA ILE A 216 -23.96 -11.83 -28.24
C ILE A 216 -23.59 -13.31 -28.05
N ARG A 217 -22.93 -13.93 -29.02
CA ARG A 217 -22.53 -15.34 -28.91
C ARG A 217 -21.28 -15.52 -28.05
N ALA A 218 -21.20 -16.62 -27.32
CA ALA A 218 -20.11 -16.92 -26.39
C ALA A 218 -18.71 -16.94 -27.05
N ASP A 219 -18.61 -17.41 -28.31
CA ASP A 219 -17.36 -17.42 -29.07
C ASP A 219 -16.89 -16.01 -29.46
N GLN A 220 -17.83 -15.10 -29.76
CA GLN A 220 -17.52 -13.70 -30.03
C GLN A 220 -16.99 -13.01 -28.77
N ILE A 221 -17.62 -13.25 -27.62
CA ILE A 221 -17.15 -12.73 -26.33
C ILE A 221 -15.75 -13.27 -26.03
N TYR A 222 -15.53 -14.58 -26.17
CA TYR A 222 -14.22 -15.21 -25.91
C TYR A 222 -13.13 -14.67 -26.84
N SER A 223 -13.42 -14.49 -28.13
CA SER A 223 -12.46 -13.91 -29.07
C SER A 223 -12.10 -12.49 -28.65
N LEU A 224 -13.10 -11.64 -28.38
CA LEU A 224 -12.90 -10.23 -28.08
C LEU A 224 -12.17 -10.01 -26.74
N LEU A 225 -12.54 -10.75 -25.69
CA LEU A 225 -12.04 -10.50 -24.34
C LEU A 225 -10.82 -11.35 -23.98
N CYS A 226 -10.82 -12.63 -24.33
CA CYS A 226 -9.82 -13.59 -23.87
C CYS A 226 -8.74 -13.85 -24.93
N LYS A 227 -9.12 -14.03 -26.19
CA LYS A 227 -8.14 -14.35 -27.26
C LYS A 227 -7.37 -13.11 -27.72
N ASP A 228 -8.11 -12.10 -28.15
CA ASP A 228 -7.55 -10.87 -28.75
C ASP A 228 -7.51 -9.71 -27.72
N GLY A 229 -8.21 -9.88 -26.59
CA GLY A 229 -8.36 -8.89 -25.53
C GLY A 229 -7.39 -9.03 -24.36
N PRO A 230 -7.66 -8.37 -23.22
CA PRO A 230 -6.76 -8.31 -22.08
C PRO A 230 -6.78 -9.55 -21.17
N PHE A 231 -7.73 -10.48 -21.33
CA PHE A 231 -7.89 -11.63 -20.43
C PHE A 231 -7.23 -12.91 -20.99
N GLN A 232 -6.01 -12.80 -21.50
CA GLN A 232 -5.31 -13.87 -22.24
C GLN A 232 -4.98 -15.10 -21.40
N HIS A 233 -4.90 -14.96 -20.08
CA HIS A 233 -4.68 -16.06 -19.15
C HIS A 233 -5.95 -16.87 -18.85
N VAL A 234 -7.12 -16.42 -19.32
CA VAL A 234 -8.39 -17.12 -19.12
C VAL A 234 -8.56 -18.23 -20.16
N THR A 235 -8.45 -19.47 -19.69
CA THR A 235 -8.63 -20.66 -20.52
C THR A 235 -10.09 -20.81 -20.97
N VAL A 236 -10.32 -21.59 -22.03
CA VAL A 236 -11.68 -21.97 -22.48
C VAL A 236 -12.46 -22.66 -21.36
N ALA A 237 -11.78 -23.45 -20.51
CA ALA A 237 -12.41 -24.13 -19.38
C ALA A 237 -12.90 -23.12 -18.32
N HIS A 238 -12.06 -22.15 -17.95
CA HIS A 238 -12.45 -21.07 -17.04
C HIS A 238 -13.65 -20.28 -17.59
N PHE A 239 -13.58 -19.90 -18.87
CA PHE A 239 -14.63 -19.13 -19.51
C PHE A 239 -15.98 -19.88 -19.58
N LYS A 240 -15.96 -21.17 -19.93
CA LYS A 240 -17.17 -22.02 -19.91
C LYS A 240 -17.73 -22.17 -18.51
N CYS A 241 -16.89 -22.41 -17.51
CA CYS A 241 -17.31 -22.52 -16.12
C CYS A 241 -17.98 -21.22 -15.65
N LEU A 242 -17.40 -20.07 -15.97
CA LEU A 242 -17.94 -18.76 -15.66
C LEU A 242 -19.31 -18.54 -16.32
N LEU A 243 -19.43 -18.74 -17.64
CA LEU A 243 -20.71 -18.55 -18.34
C LEU A 243 -21.82 -19.47 -17.83
N SER A 244 -21.49 -20.75 -17.57
CA SER A 244 -22.45 -21.68 -16.99
C SER A 244 -22.94 -21.22 -15.62
N HIS A 245 -22.04 -20.75 -14.75
CA HIS A 245 -22.41 -20.20 -13.46
C HIS A 245 -23.27 -18.94 -13.59
N MET A 246 -22.88 -18.00 -14.46
CA MET A 246 -23.64 -16.80 -14.75
C MET A 246 -25.06 -17.12 -15.27
N GLY A 247 -25.24 -18.22 -16.01
CA GLY A 247 -26.55 -18.72 -16.41
C GLY A 247 -27.39 -19.22 -15.23
N ILE A 248 -26.78 -20.01 -14.34
CA ILE A 248 -27.44 -20.55 -13.13
C ILE A 248 -27.88 -19.43 -12.19
N THR A 249 -27.08 -18.37 -12.05
CA THR A 249 -27.36 -17.22 -11.19
C THR A 249 -28.17 -16.13 -11.88
N GLU A 250 -28.77 -16.42 -13.05
CA GLU A 250 -29.62 -15.50 -13.82
C GLU A 250 -28.95 -14.17 -14.18
N LEU A 251 -27.62 -14.15 -14.28
CA LEU A 251 -26.84 -13.00 -14.76
C LEU A 251 -26.96 -12.89 -16.28
N ILE A 252 -26.98 -14.03 -16.97
CA ILE A 252 -27.20 -14.14 -18.42
C ILE A 252 -28.18 -15.27 -18.71
N THR A 253 -28.80 -15.23 -19.89
CA THR A 253 -29.67 -16.29 -20.41
C THR A 253 -29.28 -16.57 -21.85
N GLN A 254 -29.29 -17.84 -22.26
CA GLN A 254 -29.07 -18.20 -23.66
C GLN A 254 -30.41 -18.33 -24.39
N LEU A 255 -30.56 -17.63 -25.50
CA LEU A 255 -31.70 -17.76 -26.41
C LEU A 255 -31.59 -19.02 -27.27
N GLY A 256 -32.70 -19.44 -27.87
CA GLY A 256 -32.70 -20.55 -28.84
C GLY A 256 -31.84 -20.28 -30.08
N SER A 257 -31.52 -19.01 -30.39
CA SER A 257 -30.56 -18.61 -31.43
C SER A 257 -29.10 -18.89 -31.06
N GLY A 258 -28.82 -19.23 -29.80
CA GLY A 258 -27.48 -19.44 -29.26
C GLY A 258 -26.81 -18.17 -28.72
N GLU A 259 -27.43 -17.01 -28.88
CA GLU A 259 -26.98 -15.74 -28.31
C GLU A 259 -27.24 -15.69 -26.81
N LEU A 260 -26.30 -15.07 -26.08
CA LEU A 260 -26.44 -14.74 -24.66
C LEU A 260 -27.04 -13.35 -24.55
N VAL A 261 -28.08 -13.22 -23.72
CA VAL A 261 -28.72 -11.95 -23.33
C VAL A 261 -28.63 -11.78 -21.81
N LEU A 262 -28.93 -10.60 -21.30
CA LEU A 262 -28.97 -10.39 -19.85
C LEU A 262 -30.11 -11.22 -19.24
N GLY A 263 -29.82 -11.87 -18.12
CA GLY A 263 -30.84 -12.47 -17.27
C GLY A 263 -31.40 -11.43 -16.29
N HIS A 264 -32.41 -11.81 -15.50
CA HIS A 264 -33.09 -10.91 -14.56
C HIS A 264 -32.14 -10.27 -13.54
N ALA A 265 -31.20 -11.03 -12.99
CA ALA A 265 -30.20 -10.49 -12.07
C ALA A 265 -29.19 -9.59 -12.82
N GLY A 266 -28.79 -9.99 -14.03
CA GLY A 266 -27.89 -9.21 -14.88
C GLY A 266 -28.46 -7.84 -15.26
N GLU A 267 -29.74 -7.76 -15.61
CA GLU A 267 -30.43 -6.50 -15.90
C GLU A 267 -30.45 -5.57 -14.69
N LYS A 268 -30.73 -6.10 -13.48
CA LYS A 268 -30.70 -5.29 -12.25
C LYS A 268 -29.32 -4.71 -11.98
N ILE A 269 -28.27 -5.52 -12.13
CA ILE A 269 -26.90 -5.11 -11.89
C ILE A 269 -26.48 -4.04 -12.91
N THR A 270 -26.67 -4.33 -14.20
CA THR A 270 -26.23 -3.44 -15.30
C THR A 270 -26.97 -2.10 -15.34
N ASN A 271 -28.24 -2.07 -14.92
CA ASN A 271 -29.01 -0.82 -14.84
C ASN A 271 -28.68 0.03 -13.60
N HIS A 272 -27.94 -0.50 -12.64
CA HIS A 272 -27.56 0.25 -11.44
C HIS A 272 -26.33 1.12 -11.71
N TYR A 273 -26.35 2.39 -11.27
CA TYR A 273 -25.26 3.35 -11.51
C TYR A 273 -23.89 2.89 -10.98
N SER A 274 -23.87 2.00 -9.99
CA SER A 274 -22.62 1.46 -9.47
C SER A 274 -21.93 0.55 -10.50
N PHE A 275 -22.64 -0.02 -11.48
CA PHE A 275 -22.07 -0.95 -12.45
C PHE A 275 -20.86 -0.38 -13.19
N TYR A 276 -20.90 0.92 -13.54
CA TYR A 276 -19.80 1.59 -14.25
C TYR A 276 -18.44 1.58 -13.54
N ALA A 277 -18.41 1.33 -12.22
CA ALA A 277 -17.18 1.20 -11.45
C ALA A 277 -16.85 -0.28 -11.20
N VAL A 278 -15.63 -0.70 -11.53
CA VAL A 278 -15.16 -2.10 -11.36
C VAL A 278 -14.38 -2.33 -10.06
N PHE A 279 -14.09 -1.28 -9.30
CA PHE A 279 -13.41 -1.37 -8.00
C PHE A 279 -14.43 -1.31 -6.86
N LYS A 280 -14.11 -2.00 -5.75
CA LYS A 280 -14.93 -1.96 -4.54
C LYS A 280 -14.84 -0.57 -3.92
N THR A 281 -15.97 0.10 -3.78
CA THR A 281 -16.08 1.35 -3.03
C THR A 281 -16.56 1.01 -1.62
N PRO A 282 -15.81 1.35 -0.56
CA PRO A 282 -16.32 1.23 0.80
C PRO A 282 -17.58 2.07 0.97
N GLU A 283 -18.44 1.71 1.92
CA GLU A 283 -19.58 2.55 2.25
C GLU A 283 -19.10 3.86 2.88
N GLU A 284 -19.39 4.97 2.20
CA GLU A 284 -18.95 6.29 2.62
C GLU A 284 -20.10 7.09 3.22
N PHE A 285 -19.84 7.72 4.37
CA PHE A 285 -20.76 8.63 5.05
C PHE A 285 -20.34 10.07 4.78
N ARG A 286 -21.30 10.94 4.44
CA ARG A 286 -21.04 12.38 4.25
C ARG A 286 -20.79 13.05 5.59
N ILE A 287 -19.67 13.74 5.74
CA ILE A 287 -19.41 14.58 6.91
C ILE A 287 -19.96 15.98 6.63
N VAL A 288 -20.82 16.46 7.53
CA VAL A 288 -21.52 17.75 7.40
C VAL A 288 -21.33 18.57 8.67
N SER A 289 -20.98 19.84 8.53
CA SER A 289 -20.97 20.80 9.62
C SER A 289 -21.88 21.97 9.29
N GLY A 290 -22.93 22.16 10.11
CA GLY A 290 -24.03 23.07 9.78
C GLY A 290 -24.68 22.70 8.45
N SER A 291 -24.68 23.63 7.48
CA SER A 291 -25.18 23.38 6.12
C SER A 291 -24.11 22.96 5.11
N LYS A 292 -22.83 22.91 5.52
CA LYS A 292 -21.70 22.66 4.61
C LYS A 292 -21.26 21.20 4.65
N THR A 293 -21.26 20.54 3.49
CA THR A 293 -20.63 19.23 3.32
C THR A 293 -19.11 19.40 3.28
N LEU A 294 -18.40 18.72 4.18
CA LEU A 294 -16.95 18.71 4.24
C LEU A 294 -16.36 17.65 3.30
N GLY A 295 -17.03 16.50 3.15
CA GLY A 295 -16.57 15.42 2.30
C GLY A 295 -17.23 14.11 2.71
N THR A 296 -16.57 13.00 2.44
CA THR A 296 -17.04 11.67 2.82
C THR A 296 -16.00 10.94 3.66
N LEU A 297 -16.41 10.00 4.49
CA LEU A 297 -15.53 9.14 5.27
C LEU A 297 -16.00 7.69 5.12
N PRO A 298 -15.14 6.76 4.70
CA PRO A 298 -15.48 5.35 4.71
C PRO A 298 -15.66 4.90 6.16
N VAL A 299 -16.80 4.28 6.48
CA VAL A 299 -17.08 3.80 7.83
C VAL A 299 -16.66 2.34 7.93
N ASP A 300 -15.34 2.15 7.90
CA ASP A 300 -14.70 0.83 8.04
C ASP A 300 -14.56 0.42 9.52
N SER A 301 -14.86 1.36 10.43
CA SER A 301 -14.82 1.22 11.88
C SER A 301 -15.98 2.00 12.52
N LEU A 302 -16.51 1.52 13.64
CA LEU A 302 -17.65 2.11 14.32
C LEU A 302 -17.37 3.58 14.74
N ILE A 303 -18.17 4.52 14.22
CA ILE A 303 -18.13 5.95 14.60
C ILE A 303 -19.31 6.24 15.51
N LEU A 304 -19.05 6.84 16.68
CA LEU A 304 -20.05 7.11 17.71
C LEU A 304 -20.23 8.61 17.96
N GLY A 305 -21.44 9.00 18.39
CA GLY A 305 -21.69 10.36 18.89
C GLY A 305 -20.78 10.71 20.07
N GLY A 306 -20.26 11.94 20.09
CA GLY A 306 -19.28 12.42 21.06
C GLY A 306 -17.81 12.11 20.72
N GLN A 307 -17.55 11.28 19.71
CA GLN A 307 -16.19 10.96 19.28
C GLN A 307 -15.51 12.14 18.57
N HIS A 308 -14.20 12.31 18.79
CA HIS A 308 -13.41 13.30 18.05
C HIS A 308 -12.87 12.72 16.75
N ILE A 309 -12.97 13.47 15.65
CA ILE A 309 -12.41 13.10 14.36
C ILE A 309 -11.56 14.25 13.78
N VAL A 310 -10.61 13.94 12.92
CA VAL A 310 -9.86 14.93 12.13
C VAL A 310 -10.26 14.78 10.67
N PHE A 311 -10.68 15.88 10.05
CA PHE A 311 -11.09 15.90 8.65
C PHE A 311 -10.91 17.31 8.05
N ALA A 312 -10.45 17.40 6.81
CA ALA A 312 -10.08 18.63 6.12
C ALA A 312 -9.13 19.55 6.93
N GLY A 313 -8.14 18.95 7.59
CA GLY A 313 -7.09 19.60 8.37
C GLY A 313 -7.60 20.23 9.67
N LYS A 314 -8.83 19.87 10.10
CA LYS A 314 -9.50 20.46 11.24
C LYS A 314 -10.02 19.38 12.18
N ARG A 315 -10.09 19.71 13.47
CA ARG A 315 -10.66 18.84 14.52
C ARG A 315 -12.16 19.08 14.63
N TRP A 316 -12.90 17.98 14.70
CA TRP A 316 -14.35 17.99 14.84
C TRP A 316 -14.78 17.04 15.97
N VAL A 317 -15.93 17.31 16.57
CA VAL A 317 -16.65 16.39 17.45
C VAL A 317 -17.90 15.91 16.73
N VAL A 318 -18.12 14.60 16.71
CA VAL A 318 -19.30 13.98 16.12
C VAL A 318 -20.52 14.27 16.99
N GLU A 319 -21.51 14.96 16.44
CA GLU A 319 -22.78 15.22 17.11
C GLU A 319 -23.71 14.01 16.96
N LEU A 320 -23.87 13.53 15.72
CA LEU A 320 -24.77 12.44 15.37
C LEU A 320 -24.25 11.68 14.15
N VAL A 321 -24.46 10.37 14.13
CA VAL A 321 -24.31 9.52 12.93
C VAL A 321 -25.69 9.04 12.50
N ASP A 322 -26.19 9.55 11.36
CA ASP A 322 -27.41 9.11 10.72
C ASP A 322 -27.07 8.04 9.68
N VAL A 323 -27.24 6.77 10.07
CA VAL A 323 -26.89 5.59 9.26
C VAL A 323 -27.80 5.47 8.03
N GLU A 324 -29.09 5.76 8.17
CA GLU A 324 -30.04 5.70 7.05
C GLU A 324 -29.72 6.73 5.97
N LYS A 325 -29.37 7.97 6.37
CA LYS A 325 -29.00 9.02 5.43
C LYS A 325 -27.52 8.99 5.03
N LYS A 326 -26.73 8.11 5.65
CA LYS A 326 -25.26 8.03 5.54
C LYS A 326 -24.62 9.40 5.78
N VAL A 327 -24.96 10.06 6.89
CA VAL A 327 -24.45 11.40 7.27
C VAL A 327 -23.85 11.36 8.67
N ILE A 328 -22.69 11.99 8.84
CA ILE A 328 -22.06 12.28 10.12
C ILE A 328 -22.13 13.80 10.33
N LEU A 329 -22.92 14.24 11.30
CA LEU A 329 -23.01 15.64 11.70
C LEU A 329 -21.89 15.96 12.68
N VAL A 330 -21.16 17.05 12.43
CA VAL A 330 -19.99 17.42 13.23
C VAL A 330 -19.92 18.90 13.57
N ASN A 331 -19.45 19.19 14.78
CA ASN A 331 -19.18 20.54 15.28
C ASN A 331 -17.68 20.76 15.45
N ARG A 332 -17.19 22.01 15.33
CA ARG A 332 -15.76 22.30 15.52
C ARG A 332 -15.33 21.99 16.95
N ALA A 333 -14.17 21.33 17.10
CA ALA A 333 -13.58 21.02 18.41
C ALA A 333 -12.21 21.70 18.58
N LYS A 334 -11.86 22.05 19.84
CA LYS A 334 -10.57 22.65 20.21
C LYS A 334 -9.55 21.64 20.78
N GLY A 335 -9.91 20.36 20.98
CA GLY A 335 -9.03 19.32 21.54
C GLY A 335 -9.61 17.90 21.43
N GLY A 336 -8.84 16.87 21.79
CA GLY A 336 -9.20 15.43 21.74
C GLY A 336 -8.26 14.57 20.86
N GLN A 337 -7.92 13.36 21.28
CA GLN A 337 -7.13 12.42 20.46
C GLN A 337 -8.05 11.66 19.48
N PRO A 338 -7.80 11.73 18.16
CA PRO A 338 -8.60 11.04 17.17
C PRO A 338 -8.29 9.53 17.12
N PRO A 339 -9.22 8.69 16.67
CA PRO A 339 -8.99 7.27 16.44
C PRO A 339 -7.91 7.04 15.38
N LYS A 340 -7.13 5.97 15.57
CA LYS A 340 -6.17 5.49 14.57
C LYS A 340 -6.93 4.69 13.50
N PHE A 341 -6.97 5.21 12.28
CA PHE A 341 -7.47 4.45 11.13
C PHE A 341 -6.27 3.83 10.40
N GLY A 342 -6.27 2.50 10.28
CA GLY A 342 -5.28 1.76 9.52
C GLY A 342 -5.44 1.98 8.02
N GLY A 343 -4.33 2.07 7.29
CA GLY A 343 -4.32 1.88 5.85
C GLY A 343 -3.60 0.57 5.56
N ALA A 344 -4.18 -0.28 4.71
CA ALA A 344 -3.45 -1.40 4.15
C ALA A 344 -2.38 -0.86 3.18
N GLY A 345 -1.11 -1.17 3.43
CA GLY A 345 -0.02 -0.86 2.51
C GLY A 345 -0.01 -1.80 1.30
N MET A 346 0.67 -1.42 0.21
CA MET A 346 0.93 -2.35 -0.88
C MET A 346 2.01 -3.37 -0.49
N ALA A 347 1.94 -4.57 -1.06
CA ALA A 347 2.93 -5.62 -0.86
C ALA A 347 4.32 -5.20 -1.38
N VAL A 348 5.37 -5.52 -0.61
CA VAL A 348 6.77 -5.26 -0.95
C VAL A 348 7.31 -6.40 -1.81
N HIS A 349 7.97 -6.05 -2.93
CA HIS A 349 8.52 -7.00 -3.90
C HIS A 349 9.84 -7.65 -3.45
N ASP A 350 10.12 -8.88 -3.89
CA ASP A 350 11.31 -9.69 -3.56
C ASP A 350 12.63 -8.93 -3.72
N VAL A 351 12.85 -8.31 -4.88
CA VAL A 351 14.06 -7.51 -5.18
C VAL A 351 14.34 -6.44 -4.12
N VAL A 352 13.31 -5.84 -3.52
CA VAL A 352 13.50 -4.86 -2.43
C VAL A 352 14.08 -5.55 -1.20
N ARG A 353 13.52 -6.69 -0.80
CA ARG A 353 13.96 -7.47 0.37
C ARG A 353 15.35 -8.05 0.18
N GLN A 354 15.68 -8.47 -1.04
CA GLN A 354 17.02 -8.91 -1.42
C GLN A 354 18.02 -7.76 -1.35
N GLU A 355 17.65 -6.56 -1.79
CA GLU A 355 18.51 -5.38 -1.64
C GLU A 355 18.67 -4.97 -0.18
N MET A 356 17.63 -5.09 0.67
CA MET A 356 17.72 -4.88 2.12
C MET A 356 18.75 -5.84 2.75
N PHE A 357 18.66 -7.13 2.44
CA PHE A 357 19.62 -8.14 2.89
C PHE A 357 21.05 -7.78 2.45
N LYS A 358 21.21 -7.35 1.20
CA LYS A 358 22.50 -6.96 0.63
C LYS A 358 23.12 -5.76 1.34
N ILE A 359 22.37 -4.65 1.53
CA ILE A 359 22.92 -3.46 2.19
C ILE A 359 23.30 -3.74 3.65
N LEU A 360 22.56 -4.59 4.37
CA LEU A 360 22.89 -5.01 5.72
C LEU A 360 24.15 -5.89 5.75
N SER A 361 24.23 -6.86 4.84
CA SER A 361 25.38 -7.77 4.70
C SER A 361 26.67 -7.03 4.33
N GLU A 362 26.58 -6.08 3.40
CA GLU A 362 27.69 -5.20 3.01
C GLU A 362 27.97 -4.12 4.07
N SER A 363 27.02 -3.89 4.98
CA SER A 363 27.00 -2.76 5.91
C SER A 363 27.20 -1.42 5.20
N ASP A 364 26.65 -1.31 4.00
CA ASP A 364 26.76 -0.16 3.11
C ASP A 364 25.51 0.00 2.26
N TYR A 365 24.79 1.09 2.49
CA TYR A 365 23.63 1.48 1.67
C TYR A 365 23.96 2.52 0.61
N LYS A 366 25.20 3.03 0.57
CA LYS A 366 25.57 4.17 -0.27
C LYS A 366 25.46 3.81 -1.75
N ILE A 367 25.12 4.81 -2.55
CA ILE A 367 25.02 4.65 -4.00
C ILE A 367 26.42 4.80 -4.61
N LYS A 368 26.89 3.75 -5.30
CA LYS A 368 28.16 3.79 -6.04
C LYS A 368 27.98 4.52 -7.37
N VAL A 369 28.74 5.59 -7.60
CA VAL A 369 28.78 6.34 -8.86
C VAL A 369 30.24 6.48 -9.29
N GLY A 370 30.65 5.66 -10.26
CA GLY A 370 32.07 5.49 -10.60
C GLY A 370 32.85 4.97 -9.41
N GLU A 371 33.91 5.70 -9.02
CA GLU A 371 34.73 5.39 -7.83
C GLU A 371 34.19 6.01 -6.52
N HIS A 372 33.17 6.86 -6.59
CA HIS A 372 32.64 7.56 -5.42
C HIS A 372 31.44 6.81 -4.82
N ARG A 373 31.28 6.91 -3.50
CA ARG A 373 30.07 6.51 -2.78
C ARG A 373 29.33 7.76 -2.32
N ILE A 374 28.10 7.92 -2.79
CA ILE A 374 27.26 9.07 -2.45
C ILE A 374 26.53 8.77 -1.15
N GLU A 375 26.79 9.60 -0.13
CA GLU A 375 26.01 9.65 1.10
C GLU A 375 24.71 10.44 0.84
N PHE A 376 23.60 9.88 1.27
CA PHE A 376 22.27 10.47 1.12
C PHE A 376 21.41 10.32 2.36
N ALA A 377 21.91 9.73 3.46
CA ALA A 377 21.22 9.73 4.74
C ALA A 377 21.83 10.77 5.69
N ASP A 378 21.00 11.38 6.54
CA ASP A 378 21.48 12.27 7.59
C ASP A 378 22.20 11.50 8.72
N GLU A 379 22.79 12.23 9.67
CA GLU A 379 23.55 11.63 10.78
C GLU A 379 22.68 10.68 11.62
N THR A 380 21.41 11.02 11.84
CA THR A 380 20.47 10.17 12.61
C THR A 380 20.19 8.86 11.87
N ALA A 381 19.86 8.93 10.58
CA ALA A 381 19.64 7.75 9.75
C ALA A 381 20.91 6.90 9.61
N GLN A 382 22.09 7.53 9.52
CA GLN A 382 23.37 6.83 9.55
C GLN A 382 23.55 6.03 10.84
N SER A 383 23.30 6.64 12.00
CA SER A 383 23.38 5.96 13.30
C SER A 383 22.40 4.78 13.39
N LEU A 384 21.14 5.00 13.02
CA LEU A 384 20.11 3.96 13.01
C LEU A 384 20.49 2.80 12.09
N PHE A 385 20.99 3.08 10.89
CA PHE A 385 21.47 2.03 9.99
C PHE A 385 22.65 1.26 10.58
N GLN A 386 23.59 1.93 11.26
CA GLN A 386 24.70 1.24 11.93
C GLN A 386 24.22 0.33 13.07
N GLU A 387 23.20 0.73 13.83
CA GLU A 387 22.56 -0.16 14.82
C GLU A 387 21.99 -1.41 14.16
N ALA A 388 21.26 -1.25 13.05
CA ALA A 388 20.70 -2.36 12.29
C ALA A 388 21.78 -3.31 11.75
N ALA A 389 22.84 -2.75 11.13
CA ALA A 389 23.95 -3.52 10.59
C ALA A 389 24.71 -4.27 11.71
N LYS A 390 24.94 -3.62 12.85
CA LYS A 390 25.56 -4.23 14.03
C LYS A 390 24.73 -5.39 14.57
N PHE A 391 23.42 -5.20 14.70
CA PHE A 391 22.52 -6.27 15.13
C PHE A 391 22.53 -7.43 14.12
N PHE A 392 22.43 -7.14 12.82
CA PHE A 392 22.48 -8.13 11.75
C PHE A 392 23.74 -8.99 11.80
N GLN A 393 24.91 -8.37 12.02
CA GLN A 393 26.19 -9.08 12.18
C GLN A 393 26.25 -9.89 13.48
N THR A 394 25.85 -9.29 14.61
CA THR A 394 25.94 -9.92 15.94
C THR A 394 25.01 -11.12 16.06
N ALA A 395 23.83 -11.05 15.45
CA ALA A 395 22.89 -12.16 15.36
C ALA A 395 23.22 -13.14 14.22
N ASN A 396 24.30 -12.91 13.47
CA ASN A 396 24.79 -13.73 12.36
C ASN A 396 23.76 -13.96 11.24
N LEU A 397 22.89 -12.98 10.98
CA LEU A 397 21.73 -13.10 10.09
C LEU A 397 22.08 -13.23 8.60
N ALA A 398 23.36 -13.08 8.24
CA ALA A 398 23.85 -13.46 6.92
C ALA A 398 23.85 -14.99 6.71
N LYS A 399 23.85 -15.76 7.80
CA LYS A 399 23.96 -17.22 7.82
C LYS A 399 22.92 -17.89 8.72
N THR A 400 22.02 -17.14 9.34
CA THR A 400 20.97 -17.69 10.20
C THR A 400 19.66 -17.04 9.82
N ASN A 401 18.72 -17.87 9.37
CA ASN A 401 17.40 -17.40 8.99
C ASN A 401 16.31 -17.81 9.98
N PHE A 402 16.63 -18.73 10.90
CA PHE A 402 15.75 -19.18 11.99
C PHE A 402 16.32 -18.69 13.32
N ILE A 403 15.49 -18.03 14.12
CA ILE A 403 15.86 -17.50 15.43
C ILE A 403 14.84 -17.98 16.46
N GLN A 404 15.32 -18.74 17.44
CA GLN A 404 14.51 -19.13 18.59
C GLN A 404 14.48 -18.00 19.62
N GLN A 405 13.29 -17.51 19.97
CA GLN A 405 13.05 -16.51 21.01
C GLN A 405 12.08 -17.06 22.06
N GLY A 406 12.62 -17.75 23.07
CA GLY A 406 11.80 -18.42 24.08
C GLY A 406 10.93 -19.49 23.44
N ASN A 407 9.60 -19.32 23.52
CA ASN A 407 8.62 -20.23 22.91
C ASN A 407 8.09 -19.72 21.55
N ARG A 408 8.90 -18.94 20.83
CA ARG A 408 8.55 -18.40 19.51
C ARG A 408 9.70 -18.65 18.56
N THR A 409 9.38 -19.01 17.32
CA THR A 409 10.34 -19.12 16.23
C THR A 409 10.13 -17.96 15.28
N VAL A 410 11.22 -17.27 14.92
CA VAL A 410 11.21 -16.19 13.94
C VAL A 410 11.98 -16.64 12.70
N ILE A 411 11.41 -16.43 11.52
CA ILE A 411 12.05 -16.67 10.23
C ILE A 411 12.27 -15.34 9.52
N LEU A 412 13.46 -15.15 8.96
CA LEU A 412 13.82 -14.01 8.12
C LEU A 412 14.08 -14.48 6.68
N PRO A 413 13.05 -14.58 5.82
CA PRO A 413 13.22 -15.09 4.45
C PRO A 413 13.98 -14.14 3.52
N TRP A 414 13.98 -12.84 3.80
CA TRP A 414 14.44 -11.82 2.86
C TRP A 414 13.79 -11.97 1.47
N ALA A 415 12.50 -12.33 1.48
CA ALA A 415 11.64 -12.48 0.31
C ALA A 415 10.47 -11.49 0.42
N GLY A 416 9.87 -11.15 -0.71
CA GLY A 416 8.74 -10.24 -0.79
C GLY A 416 7.47 -10.87 -0.25
N ASP A 417 6.47 -10.02 -0.04
CA ASP A 417 5.33 -10.38 0.81
C ASP A 417 4.49 -11.50 0.19
N LYS A 418 4.43 -11.66 -1.14
CA LYS A 418 3.72 -12.77 -1.80
C LYS A 418 4.35 -14.12 -1.44
N VAL A 419 5.68 -14.22 -1.46
CA VAL A 419 6.42 -15.42 -1.06
C VAL A 419 6.29 -15.68 0.44
N VAL A 420 6.47 -14.63 1.26
CA VAL A 420 6.32 -14.72 2.72
C VAL A 420 4.93 -15.19 3.13
N ASN A 421 3.88 -14.60 2.56
CA ASN A 421 2.49 -14.97 2.83
C ASN A 421 2.20 -16.41 2.41
N THR A 422 2.83 -16.89 1.33
CA THR A 422 2.73 -18.30 0.91
C THR A 422 3.33 -19.23 1.95
N ILE A 423 4.53 -18.93 2.46
CA ILE A 423 5.18 -19.73 3.51
C ILE A 423 4.32 -19.73 4.79
N VAL A 424 3.78 -18.57 5.19
CA VAL A 424 2.86 -18.46 6.33
C VAL A 424 1.62 -19.35 6.13
N ALA A 425 0.99 -19.28 4.96
CA ALA A 425 -0.20 -20.09 4.67
C ALA A 425 0.10 -21.61 4.75
N VAL A 426 1.26 -22.04 4.25
CA VAL A 426 1.73 -23.43 4.37
C VAL A 426 1.98 -23.83 5.83
N LEU A 427 2.57 -22.96 6.65
CA LEU A 427 2.78 -23.23 8.07
C LEU A 427 1.44 -23.34 8.81
N ILE A 428 0.48 -22.44 8.53
CA ILE A 428 -0.88 -22.50 9.08
C ILE A 428 -1.57 -23.81 8.66
N SER A 429 -1.46 -24.23 7.40
CA SER A 429 -2.06 -25.49 6.93
C SER A 429 -1.44 -26.72 7.60
N LYS A 430 -0.22 -26.62 8.12
CA LYS A 430 0.46 -27.65 8.93
C LYS A 430 0.20 -27.52 10.43
N GLY A 431 -0.69 -26.62 10.86
CA GLY A 431 -1.16 -26.47 12.24
C GLY A 431 -0.40 -25.45 13.09
N PHE A 432 0.50 -24.65 12.50
CA PHE A 432 1.25 -23.62 13.23
C PHE A 432 0.46 -22.32 13.37
N ALA A 433 0.63 -21.64 14.51
CA ALA A 433 0.17 -20.26 14.72
C ALA A 433 1.20 -19.27 14.14
N ALA A 434 1.17 -19.09 12.82
CA ALA A 434 2.12 -18.25 12.09
C ALA A 434 1.49 -16.93 11.62
N GLY A 435 2.28 -15.86 11.63
CA GLY A 435 1.93 -14.57 11.03
C GLY A 435 3.16 -13.94 10.39
N ALA A 436 2.96 -12.88 9.60
CA ALA A 436 4.07 -12.11 9.06
C ALA A 436 3.86 -10.61 9.24
N PHE A 437 4.95 -9.92 9.55
CA PHE A 437 4.99 -8.47 9.63
C PHE A 437 6.32 -7.96 9.08
N ALA A 438 6.27 -6.95 8.21
CA ALA A 438 7.44 -6.37 7.57
C ALA A 438 8.38 -7.43 6.94
N GLY A 439 7.82 -8.50 6.34
CA GLY A 439 8.58 -9.58 5.69
C GLY A 439 9.23 -10.58 6.65
N VAL A 440 9.02 -10.43 7.97
CA VAL A 440 9.45 -11.36 9.01
C VAL A 440 8.29 -12.31 9.33
N ILE A 441 8.56 -13.60 9.41
CA ILE A 441 7.56 -14.60 9.81
C ILE A 441 7.77 -14.90 11.29
N GLU A 442 6.70 -14.81 12.07
CA GLU A 442 6.69 -15.18 13.48
C GLU A 442 5.76 -16.36 13.70
N ILE A 443 6.25 -17.40 14.37
CA ILE A 443 5.48 -18.58 14.76
C ILE A 443 5.42 -18.65 16.28
N GLU A 444 4.22 -18.63 16.82
CA GLU A 444 4.00 -18.77 18.26
C GLU A 444 3.97 -20.24 18.69
N LYS A 445 4.50 -20.51 19.89
CA LYS A 445 4.42 -21.82 20.57
C LYS A 445 5.05 -22.95 19.77
N ALA A 446 6.13 -22.67 19.05
CA ALA A 446 6.83 -23.63 18.21
C ALA A 446 8.35 -23.53 18.37
N ASP A 447 9.01 -24.69 18.39
CA ASP A 447 10.46 -24.79 18.30
C ASP A 447 10.93 -24.72 16.85
N SER A 448 12.12 -24.15 16.65
CA SER A 448 12.74 -24.03 15.34
C SER A 448 12.84 -25.35 14.60
N GLN A 449 13.10 -26.47 15.29
CA GLN A 449 13.24 -27.78 14.69
C GLN A 449 11.91 -28.29 14.12
N ASP A 450 10.80 -28.10 14.84
CA ASP A 450 9.45 -28.48 14.38
C ASP A 450 9.07 -27.69 13.12
N VAL A 451 9.39 -26.40 13.11
CA VAL A 451 9.15 -25.51 11.96
C VAL A 451 10.00 -25.94 10.76
N ILE A 452 11.28 -26.26 10.98
CA ILE A 452 12.18 -26.73 9.94
C ILE A 452 11.69 -28.04 9.33
N ASP A 453 11.24 -28.99 10.14
CA ASP A 453 10.75 -30.28 9.65
C ASP A 453 9.43 -30.12 8.86
N ALA A 454 8.57 -29.19 9.27
CA ALA A 454 7.38 -28.81 8.50
C ALA A 454 7.74 -28.21 7.13
N LEU A 455 8.78 -27.36 7.07
CA LEU A 455 9.27 -26.77 5.82
C LEU A 455 9.97 -27.79 4.92
N LYS A 456 10.74 -28.73 5.48
CA LYS A 456 11.29 -29.88 4.73
C LYS A 456 10.18 -30.74 4.13
N SER A 457 9.12 -30.99 4.89
CA SER A 457 7.93 -31.67 4.39
C SER A 457 7.29 -30.89 3.25
N PHE A 458 7.15 -29.56 3.34
CA PHE A 458 6.65 -28.75 2.22
C PHE A 458 7.55 -28.82 0.96
N GLN A 459 8.87 -28.92 1.13
CA GLN A 459 9.80 -29.08 0.03
C GLN A 459 9.67 -30.46 -0.65
N ALA A 460 9.50 -31.51 0.16
CA ALA A 460 9.35 -32.89 -0.31
C ALA A 460 7.94 -33.18 -0.88
N ASP A 461 6.92 -32.52 -0.34
CA ASP A 461 5.53 -32.63 -0.76
C ASP A 461 5.35 -31.92 -2.11
N GLY A 462 5.17 -32.71 -3.16
CA GLY A 462 4.73 -32.25 -4.48
C GLY A 462 3.26 -31.81 -4.52
N THR A 463 2.57 -31.72 -3.39
CA THR A 463 1.10 -31.81 -3.33
C THR A 463 0.36 -30.53 -2.97
N ILE A 464 0.92 -29.62 -2.15
CA ILE A 464 0.17 -28.41 -1.76
C ILE A 464 0.13 -27.42 -2.93
N SER A 465 -1.05 -27.23 -3.52
CA SER A 465 -1.29 -26.26 -4.58
C SER A 465 -1.73 -24.90 -4.02
N ALA A 466 -1.58 -23.84 -4.82
CA ALA A 466 -2.04 -22.50 -4.44
C ALA A 466 -3.58 -22.48 -4.24
N ASP A 467 -4.33 -23.21 -5.07
CA ASP A 467 -5.78 -23.36 -4.97
C ASP A 467 -6.20 -24.06 -3.67
N GLU A 468 -5.47 -25.07 -3.20
CA GLU A 468 -5.75 -25.72 -1.91
C GLU A 468 -5.58 -24.76 -0.73
N LEU A 469 -4.50 -23.96 -0.73
CA LEU A 469 -4.30 -22.94 0.31
C LEU A 469 -5.41 -21.88 0.25
N ALA A 470 -5.75 -21.41 -0.94
CA ALA A 470 -6.82 -20.43 -1.14
C ALA A 470 -8.18 -20.97 -0.69
N GLY A 471 -8.47 -22.26 -0.94
CA GLY A 471 -9.71 -22.92 -0.50
C GLY A 471 -9.97 -22.80 1.00
N SER A 472 -8.92 -22.78 1.81
CA SER A 472 -9.01 -22.64 3.28
C SER A 472 -9.28 -21.21 3.77
N ILE A 473 -9.13 -20.20 2.91
CA ILE A 473 -9.32 -18.79 3.28
C ILE A 473 -10.81 -18.44 3.34
N PRO A 474 -11.34 -17.94 4.46
CA PRO A 474 -12.76 -17.58 4.55
C PRO A 474 -13.15 -16.39 3.66
N GLU A 475 -12.36 -15.31 3.70
CA GLU A 475 -12.63 -14.07 2.95
C GLU A 475 -11.78 -14.02 1.68
N LYS A 476 -12.36 -14.47 0.56
CA LYS A 476 -11.72 -14.49 -0.76
C LYS A 476 -12.22 -13.38 -1.70
N ALA A 477 -13.37 -12.78 -1.40
CA ALA A 477 -14.05 -11.83 -2.25
C ALA A 477 -13.50 -10.41 -2.04
N ILE A 478 -12.42 -10.10 -2.77
CA ILE A 478 -11.72 -8.82 -2.65
C ILE A 478 -12.29 -7.80 -3.64
N ASP A 479 -12.41 -8.21 -4.90
CA ASP A 479 -12.84 -7.35 -5.99
C ASP A 479 -14.37 -7.31 -6.06
N LYS A 480 -14.90 -6.27 -6.70
CA LYS A 480 -16.31 -5.88 -6.57
C LYS A 480 -17.30 -6.96 -7.00
N PHE A 481 -17.00 -7.72 -8.04
CA PHE A 481 -17.90 -8.71 -8.61
C PHE A 481 -17.52 -10.15 -8.21
N ASP A 482 -16.63 -10.31 -7.23
CA ASP A 482 -16.17 -11.62 -6.78
C ASP A 482 -17.30 -12.45 -6.16
N GLU A 483 -18.28 -11.80 -5.56
CA GLU A 483 -19.48 -12.45 -4.99
C GLU A 483 -20.33 -13.19 -6.04
N TYR A 484 -20.14 -12.87 -7.33
CA TYR A 484 -20.84 -13.48 -8.46
C TYR A 484 -20.00 -14.55 -9.19
N LEU A 485 -18.78 -14.81 -8.74
CA LEU A 485 -17.93 -15.86 -9.30
C LEU A 485 -18.30 -17.22 -8.68
N PRO A 486 -18.20 -18.32 -9.44
CA PRO A 486 -18.28 -19.65 -8.84
C PRO A 486 -17.05 -19.90 -7.94
N GLU A 487 -17.25 -20.61 -6.83
CA GLU A 487 -16.25 -20.81 -5.78
C GLU A 487 -14.89 -21.29 -6.32
N ASN A 488 -14.88 -22.23 -7.27
CA ASN A 488 -13.63 -22.74 -7.85
C ASN A 488 -12.83 -21.64 -8.58
N LEU A 489 -13.50 -20.75 -9.31
CA LEU A 489 -12.85 -19.65 -10.00
C LEU A 489 -12.43 -18.53 -9.04
N LEU A 490 -13.22 -18.30 -7.98
CA LEU A 490 -12.86 -17.38 -6.92
C LEU A 490 -11.58 -17.85 -6.21
N ILE A 491 -11.48 -19.15 -5.90
CA ILE A 491 -10.29 -19.78 -5.34
C ILE A 491 -9.09 -19.61 -6.27
N THR A 492 -9.20 -19.96 -7.55
CA THR A 492 -8.07 -19.83 -8.50
C THR A 492 -7.64 -18.37 -8.67
N GLY A 493 -8.59 -17.43 -8.76
CA GLY A 493 -8.32 -16.00 -8.86
C GLY A 493 -7.60 -15.44 -7.62
N TYR A 494 -8.07 -15.82 -6.43
CA TYR A 494 -7.42 -15.45 -5.17
C TYR A 494 -6.02 -16.07 -5.06
N ALA A 495 -5.88 -17.37 -5.38
CA ALA A 495 -4.63 -18.10 -5.31
C ALA A 495 -3.54 -17.44 -6.15
N ALA A 496 -3.84 -17.09 -7.40
CA ALA A 496 -2.90 -16.42 -8.31
C ALA A 496 -2.44 -15.05 -7.78
N ARG A 497 -3.31 -14.34 -7.05
CA ARG A 497 -3.01 -13.03 -6.45
C ARG A 497 -2.18 -13.15 -5.17
N ALA A 498 -2.56 -14.07 -4.29
CA ALA A 498 -2.06 -14.13 -2.92
C ALA A 498 -0.81 -15.01 -2.78
N PHE A 499 -0.66 -16.05 -3.61
CA PHE A 499 0.35 -17.08 -3.40
C PHE A 499 1.30 -17.24 -4.60
N ASP A 500 2.54 -17.59 -4.27
CA ASP A 500 3.59 -17.97 -5.22
C ASP A 500 4.34 -19.19 -4.65
N ILE A 501 3.80 -20.38 -4.96
CA ILE A 501 4.29 -21.66 -4.44
C ILE A 501 5.69 -21.98 -4.95
N ASP A 502 5.98 -21.68 -6.21
CA ASP A 502 7.26 -22.01 -6.83
C ASP A 502 8.38 -21.17 -6.21
N SER A 503 8.19 -19.84 -6.11
CA SER A 503 9.15 -18.96 -5.45
C SER A 503 9.27 -19.27 -3.95
N ALA A 504 8.17 -19.66 -3.28
CA ALA A 504 8.21 -20.12 -1.89
C ALA A 504 9.02 -21.40 -1.72
N LYS A 505 8.89 -22.39 -2.62
CA LYS A 505 9.71 -23.63 -2.57
C LYS A 505 11.18 -23.34 -2.79
N ILE A 506 11.53 -22.49 -3.75
CA ILE A 506 12.91 -22.05 -3.97
C ILE A 506 13.44 -21.38 -2.69
N LYS A 507 12.67 -20.45 -2.13
CA LYS A 507 13.08 -19.73 -0.92
C LYS A 507 13.22 -20.64 0.29
N VAL A 508 12.30 -21.58 0.50
CA VAL A 508 12.38 -22.57 1.58
C VAL A 508 13.62 -23.45 1.41
N LYS A 509 13.96 -23.85 0.18
CA LYS A 509 15.20 -24.59 -0.07
C LYS A 509 16.44 -23.79 0.35
N GLU A 510 16.53 -22.52 -0.04
CA GLU A 510 17.63 -21.63 0.36
C GLU A 510 17.71 -21.44 1.89
N LEU A 511 16.55 -21.32 2.55
CA LEU A 511 16.46 -21.23 4.01
C LEU A 511 17.03 -22.47 4.70
N LEU A 512 16.74 -23.66 4.15
CA LEU A 512 17.15 -24.95 4.71
C LEU A 512 18.61 -25.32 4.40
N GLU A 513 19.21 -24.80 3.32
CA GLU A 513 20.64 -25.03 3.00
C GLU A 513 21.60 -24.32 3.95
N VAL A 514 21.09 -23.30 4.66
CA VAL A 514 21.84 -22.43 5.57
C VAL A 514 21.76 -22.93 7.03
N TYR A 515 20.89 -23.90 7.31
CA TYR A 515 20.73 -24.58 8.61
C TYR A 515 21.43 -25.94 8.59
#